data_AF-A0A1C0YUQ9-F1
#
_entry.id   AF-A0A1C0YUQ9-F1
#
_cell.length_a   1.000
_cell.length_b   1.000
_cell.length_c   1.000
_cell.angle_alpha   90.00
_cell.angle_beta   90.00
_cell.angle_gamma   90.00
#
_symmetry.space_group_name_H-M   'P 1'
#
loop_
_entity.id
_entity.type
_entity.pdbx_description
1 polymer ?
#
loop_
_entity_poly.entity_id
_entity_poly.type
_entity_poly.pdbx_seq_one_letter_code
_entity_poly.pdbx_strand_id
1 'polypeptide(L)'
;MHQNDTHARLDAVAKTVTTVKEVRAAKKNTLLLHAGDVFSGTLYFNEFYGQADVAFMNLMGVDAFVLGNHEFDLGSSATGHKGLADFLKAAKFPTVAANVDASKDEHIAPLQSRTVSASPTDGRIYDAVIQTIGSEKVGIFGLTTAETANISSPGSIAFENYIEAAKATVKKLQAQGVNKIIALTHIGYDDNASVDNDQQLAKLVAGIDIIVGGHTHTQLDVPVAVAAEHDADDEPTIIVQAYQHNDFLGTLDVSFDAKGVITKHDGQLLPIAERAEDEQAKALLESYQTRVNEIANEPIGVTLANALPNPRLSDPSPESVRANETILGNLITEGMLLKAQSLNPNVVLAFQNGGGIRQPIDAGEVTVGEVISVLPFGNTLAFAQVTGTELYKTFEHALKEVPKESGGFLHVAGGRVTYDASKPAGSRVVSIETLVDGEYELLPNGDETYIVATNAFTAKGGDGFTDLGNVYADGRVQDLGLSDWENFRDYLVREKDRIPTEVRGTLVSVKVVTAEQLAQLGDYSGDVIIEDTAAALAQIDGLTVDGNVTIRTTTAGSMTINNATISGDLNITAVDGEVTLNNVEVAGDTIR
;
A
#
# COMPACT_ATOMS: atom_id res chain seq x y z
N MET A 1 12.32 24.54 8.25
CA MET A 1 11.21 23.67 8.72
C MET A 1 10.74 22.86 7.54
N HIS A 2 10.31 21.62 7.76
CA HIS A 2 9.76 20.80 6.69
C HIS A 2 8.67 19.84 7.18
N GLN A 3 7.80 19.47 6.25
CA GLN A 3 6.76 18.45 6.36
C GLN A 3 6.80 17.58 5.10
N ASN A 4 6.29 16.35 5.20
CA ASN A 4 6.15 15.41 4.10
C ASN A 4 5.04 14.41 4.45
N ASP A 5 4.41 13.81 3.43
CA ASP A 5 3.52 12.65 3.60
C ASP A 5 2.39 12.90 4.62
N THR A 6 1.74 14.06 4.53
CA THR A 6 0.68 14.44 5.48
C THR A 6 -0.62 13.68 5.23
N HIS A 7 -0.83 13.18 4.00
CA HIS A 7 -1.92 12.27 3.63
C HIS A 7 -3.28 12.69 4.20
N ALA A 8 -3.65 13.95 3.97
CA ALA A 8 -4.91 14.55 4.39
C ALA A 8 -5.25 14.40 5.90
N ARG A 9 -4.25 14.22 6.77
CA ARG A 9 -4.46 14.11 8.22
C ARG A 9 -4.48 15.47 8.88
N LEU A 10 -5.68 16.05 8.91
CA LEU A 10 -5.90 17.40 9.42
C LEU A 10 -6.29 17.48 10.90
N ASP A 11 -6.55 16.36 11.57
CA ASP A 11 -6.99 16.36 12.99
C ASP A 11 -6.01 17.06 13.94
N ALA A 12 -4.71 16.96 13.65
CA ALA A 12 -3.66 17.62 14.43
C ALA A 12 -3.16 18.94 13.81
N VAL A 13 -3.72 19.40 12.68
CA VAL A 13 -3.12 20.50 11.91
C VAL A 13 -3.08 21.83 12.68
N ALA A 14 -4.06 22.07 13.56
CA ALA A 14 -4.06 23.26 14.41
C ALA A 14 -2.86 23.30 15.37
N LYS A 15 -2.39 22.13 15.82
CA LYS A 15 -1.19 21.99 16.64
C LYS A 15 0.09 22.20 15.82
N THR A 16 0.09 21.75 14.57
CA THR A 16 1.17 22.01 13.61
C THR A 16 1.32 23.52 13.35
N VAL A 17 0.20 24.24 13.17
CA VAL A 17 0.22 25.71 12.98
C VAL A 17 0.86 26.42 14.17
N THR A 18 0.53 26.03 15.41
CA THR A 18 1.20 26.56 16.61
C THR A 18 2.70 26.32 16.55
N THR A 19 3.10 25.08 16.25
CA THR A 19 4.52 24.69 16.22
C THR A 19 5.31 25.48 15.18
N VAL A 20 4.74 25.71 13.98
CA VAL A 20 5.34 26.58 12.95
C VAL A 20 5.48 28.02 13.45
N LYS A 21 4.45 28.57 14.10
CA LYS A 21 4.47 29.92 14.68
C LYS A 21 5.55 30.06 15.77
N GLU A 22 5.70 29.06 16.63
CA GLU A 22 6.73 29.01 17.68
C GLU A 22 8.14 29.05 17.07
N VAL A 23 8.42 28.21 16.06
CA VAL A 23 9.73 28.18 15.40
C VAL A 23 10.04 29.52 14.72
N ARG A 24 9.07 30.12 14.01
CA ARG A 24 9.24 31.43 13.37
C ARG A 24 9.42 32.58 14.35
N ALA A 25 8.85 32.48 15.55
CA ALA A 25 9.08 33.46 16.62
C ALA A 25 10.49 33.33 17.21
N ALA A 26 11.01 32.10 17.32
CA ALA A 26 12.33 31.82 17.89
C ALA A 26 13.50 32.04 16.92
N LYS A 27 13.27 31.86 15.61
CA LYS A 27 14.31 31.90 14.57
C LYS A 27 13.97 32.95 13.52
N LYS A 28 14.95 33.77 13.16
CA LYS A 28 14.87 34.66 11.99
C LYS A 28 15.28 33.88 10.75
N ASN A 29 14.85 34.32 9.56
CA ASN A 29 15.26 33.73 8.27
C ASN A 29 14.85 32.26 8.08
N THR A 30 13.56 31.95 8.26
CA THR A 30 13.04 30.58 8.15
C THR A 30 12.39 30.32 6.80
N LEU A 31 12.53 29.09 6.30
CA LEU A 31 11.67 28.51 5.27
C LEU A 31 10.82 27.38 5.87
N LEU A 32 9.59 27.22 5.37
CA LEU A 32 8.74 26.06 5.54
C LEU A 32 8.53 25.39 4.18
N LEU A 33 9.05 24.18 4.03
CA LEU A 33 8.97 23.41 2.79
C LEU A 33 8.08 22.18 2.99
N HIS A 34 7.31 21.81 1.97
CA HIS A 34 6.49 20.58 2.02
C HIS A 34 6.89 19.63 0.89
N ALA A 35 7.34 18.43 1.27
CA ALA A 35 7.97 17.46 0.38
C ALA A 35 6.95 16.47 -0.22
N GLY A 36 5.82 16.96 -0.76
CA GLY A 36 4.81 16.12 -1.43
C GLY A 36 3.92 15.26 -0.53
N ASP A 37 2.96 14.58 -1.17
CA ASP A 37 1.95 13.68 -0.58
C ASP A 37 1.11 14.35 0.51
N VAL A 38 0.44 15.42 0.09
CA VAL A 38 -0.66 16.02 0.84
C VAL A 38 -1.95 15.25 0.60
N PHE A 39 -2.14 14.74 -0.62
CA PHE A 39 -3.37 14.08 -1.05
C PHE A 39 -3.52 12.65 -0.50
N SER A 40 -4.77 12.17 -0.55
CA SER A 40 -5.22 10.83 -0.14
C SER A 40 -5.01 10.49 1.34
N GLY A 41 -5.70 9.47 1.85
CA GLY A 41 -5.50 8.93 3.20
C GLY A 41 -6.59 9.21 4.24
N THR A 42 -7.50 10.17 4.02
CA THR A 42 -8.65 10.41 4.91
C THR A 42 -9.87 10.95 4.17
N LEU A 43 -11.03 10.96 4.86
CA LEU A 43 -12.25 11.61 4.41
C LEU A 43 -12.10 13.09 4.04
N TYR A 44 -11.11 13.80 4.59
CA TYR A 44 -10.84 15.18 4.19
C TYR A 44 -10.50 15.27 2.70
N PHE A 45 -9.70 14.33 2.19
CA PHE A 45 -9.38 14.31 0.77
C PHE A 45 -10.59 13.86 -0.07
N ASN A 46 -11.31 12.82 0.36
CA ASN A 46 -12.48 12.33 -0.37
C ASN A 46 -13.57 13.41 -0.54
N GLU A 47 -13.79 14.23 0.49
CA GLU A 47 -14.82 15.28 0.46
C GLU A 47 -14.30 16.59 -0.15
N PHE A 48 -13.07 17.01 0.17
CA PHE A 48 -12.58 18.34 -0.18
C PHE A 48 -11.51 18.37 -1.27
N TYR A 49 -11.04 17.23 -1.77
CA TYR A 49 -10.13 17.13 -2.91
C TYR A 49 -8.88 18.04 -2.75
N GLY A 50 -8.29 18.04 -1.53
CA GLY A 50 -7.12 18.83 -1.17
C GLY A 50 -7.39 20.29 -0.75
N GLN A 51 -8.63 20.78 -0.87
CA GLN A 51 -8.96 22.18 -0.54
C GLN A 51 -8.88 22.48 0.96
N ALA A 52 -9.12 21.48 1.82
CA ALA A 52 -8.92 21.63 3.25
C ALA A 52 -7.42 21.79 3.57
N ASP A 53 -6.58 20.95 2.97
CA ASP A 53 -5.13 20.95 3.18
C ASP A 53 -4.46 22.24 2.74
N VAL A 54 -4.77 22.72 1.52
CA VAL A 54 -4.16 23.96 1.00
C VAL A 54 -4.53 25.17 1.85
N ALA A 55 -5.70 25.18 2.50
CA ALA A 55 -6.11 26.25 3.40
C ALA A 55 -5.18 26.33 4.63
N PHE A 56 -4.78 25.19 5.19
CA PHE A 56 -3.82 25.13 6.29
C PHE A 56 -2.38 25.40 5.84
N MET A 57 -1.97 24.90 4.68
CA MET A 57 -0.65 25.22 4.11
C MET A 57 -0.51 26.73 3.86
N ASN A 58 -1.57 27.37 3.37
CA ASN A 58 -1.66 28.82 3.21
C ASN A 58 -1.60 29.55 4.56
N LEU A 59 -2.28 29.04 5.59
CA LEU A 59 -2.25 29.62 6.94
C LEU A 59 -0.87 29.50 7.59
N MET A 60 -0.20 28.36 7.38
CA MET A 60 1.18 28.13 7.80
C MET A 60 2.18 28.90 6.95
N GLY A 61 1.79 29.48 5.82
CA GLY A 61 2.67 30.20 4.91
C GLY A 61 3.82 29.32 4.42
N VAL A 62 3.50 28.16 3.82
CA VAL A 62 4.49 27.32 3.12
C VAL A 62 5.22 28.17 2.07
N ASP A 63 6.54 27.99 1.96
CA ASP A 63 7.40 28.78 1.07
C ASP A 63 7.65 28.10 -0.29
N ALA A 64 7.60 26.77 -0.33
CA ALA A 64 7.60 25.96 -1.56
C ALA A 64 7.05 24.55 -1.29
N PHE A 65 6.46 23.96 -2.33
CA PHE A 65 5.90 22.61 -2.34
C PHE A 65 6.46 21.83 -3.53
N VAL A 66 6.71 20.53 -3.38
CA VAL A 66 6.97 19.60 -4.49
C VAL A 66 5.79 18.64 -4.62
N LEU A 67 5.46 18.23 -5.84
CA LEU A 67 4.46 17.20 -6.08
C LEU A 67 5.01 15.83 -5.64
N GLY A 68 4.25 15.11 -4.82
CA GLY A 68 4.40 13.68 -4.58
C GLY A 68 3.55 12.85 -5.53
N ASN A 69 3.57 11.53 -5.36
CA ASN A 69 2.81 10.65 -6.23
C ASN A 69 1.29 10.75 -5.98
N HIS A 70 0.86 10.94 -4.73
CA HIS A 70 -0.57 10.97 -4.40
C HIS A 70 -1.29 12.23 -4.92
N GLU A 71 -0.55 13.27 -5.28
CA GLU A 71 -1.13 14.43 -5.97
C GLU A 71 -1.81 14.06 -7.30
N PHE A 72 -1.46 12.92 -7.90
CA PHE A 72 -1.97 12.46 -9.20
C PHE A 72 -3.08 11.39 -9.10
N ASP A 73 -3.53 11.01 -7.90
CA ASP A 73 -4.43 9.85 -7.72
C ASP A 73 -5.75 9.96 -8.49
N LEU A 74 -6.27 11.18 -8.60
CA LEU A 74 -7.53 11.45 -9.27
C LEU A 74 -7.39 11.58 -10.79
N GLY A 75 -6.20 11.44 -11.37
CA GLY A 75 -6.01 11.61 -12.81
C GLY A 75 -6.76 10.59 -13.68
N SER A 76 -7.10 9.41 -13.13
CA SER A 76 -7.95 8.40 -13.78
C SER A 76 -9.45 8.60 -13.49
N SER A 77 -9.82 9.57 -12.65
CA SER A 77 -11.22 9.89 -12.36
C SER A 77 -11.91 10.53 -13.57
N ALA A 78 -13.25 10.59 -13.53
CA ALA A 78 -14.04 11.29 -14.55
C ALA A 78 -13.68 12.80 -14.69
N THR A 79 -13.00 13.38 -13.71
CA THR A 79 -12.56 14.78 -13.72
C THR A 79 -11.06 14.97 -13.98
N GLY A 80 -10.31 13.89 -14.23
CA GLY A 80 -8.86 13.93 -14.41
C GLY A 80 -8.14 14.72 -13.30
N HIS A 81 -7.07 15.42 -13.66
CA HIS A 81 -6.28 16.25 -12.73
C HIS A 81 -6.94 17.59 -12.33
N LYS A 82 -8.26 17.77 -12.53
CA LYS A 82 -8.92 19.03 -12.15
C LYS A 82 -8.78 19.35 -10.66
N GLY A 83 -8.88 18.35 -9.79
CA GLY A 83 -8.70 18.52 -8.34
C GLY A 83 -7.31 19.07 -7.98
N LEU A 84 -6.26 18.46 -8.55
CA LEU A 84 -4.89 18.95 -8.40
C LEU A 84 -4.72 20.37 -8.95
N ALA A 85 -5.27 20.66 -10.13
CA ALA A 85 -5.20 22.00 -10.71
C ALA A 85 -5.89 23.06 -9.83
N ASP A 86 -6.99 22.71 -9.17
CA ASP A 86 -7.70 23.63 -8.28
C ASP A 86 -6.99 23.80 -6.93
N PHE A 87 -6.34 22.75 -6.39
CA PHE A 87 -5.42 22.85 -5.26
C PHE A 87 -4.28 23.81 -5.56
N LEU A 88 -3.60 23.64 -6.70
CA LEU A 88 -2.50 24.50 -7.12
C LEU A 88 -2.95 25.95 -7.25
N LYS A 89 -4.10 26.23 -7.89
CA LYS A 89 -4.64 27.60 -8.00
C LYS A 89 -4.97 28.23 -6.64
N ALA A 90 -5.31 27.44 -5.64
CA ALA A 90 -5.62 27.91 -4.29
C ALA A 90 -4.36 28.13 -3.43
N ALA A 91 -3.22 27.55 -3.81
CA ALA A 91 -1.96 27.70 -3.10
C ALA A 91 -1.42 29.14 -3.18
N LYS A 92 -0.97 29.66 -2.04
CA LYS A 92 -0.28 30.95 -1.88
C LYS A 92 1.24 30.79 -1.85
N PHE A 93 1.70 29.79 -2.59
CA PHE A 93 3.09 29.39 -2.68
C PHE A 93 3.36 28.73 -4.04
N PRO A 94 4.61 28.75 -4.52
CA PRO A 94 4.97 28.06 -5.73
C PRO A 94 5.15 26.56 -5.52
N THR A 95 4.93 25.82 -6.60
CA THR A 95 5.29 24.40 -6.71
C THR A 95 6.58 24.25 -7.52
N VAL A 96 7.47 23.36 -7.10
CA VAL A 96 8.69 23.01 -7.82
C VAL A 96 8.61 21.57 -8.33
N ALA A 97 8.98 21.32 -9.58
CA ALA A 97 8.90 20.01 -10.23
C ALA A 97 9.80 19.98 -11.49
N ALA A 98 11.12 19.82 -11.30
CA ALA A 98 12.10 19.90 -12.38
C ALA A 98 12.05 18.71 -13.35
N ASN A 99 11.67 17.53 -12.86
CA ASN A 99 11.60 16.30 -13.64
C ASN A 99 10.18 15.91 -14.06
N VAL A 100 9.18 16.77 -13.87
CA VAL A 100 7.81 16.50 -14.30
C VAL A 100 7.52 17.22 -15.61
N ASP A 101 7.01 16.51 -16.61
CA ASP A 101 6.51 17.07 -17.87
C ASP A 101 4.99 16.92 -17.96
N ALA A 102 4.29 18.01 -17.63
CA ALA A 102 2.83 18.06 -17.72
C ALA A 102 2.34 18.74 -19.01
N SER A 103 3.20 18.94 -20.02
CA SER A 103 2.87 19.69 -21.24
C SER A 103 1.71 19.11 -22.06
N LYS A 104 1.39 17.82 -21.85
CA LYS A 104 0.30 17.10 -22.52
C LYS A 104 -0.96 16.95 -21.67
N ASP A 105 -0.95 17.45 -20.44
CA ASP A 105 -2.10 17.42 -19.55
C ASP A 105 -2.90 18.71 -19.65
N GLU A 106 -4.21 18.61 -19.91
CA GLU A 106 -5.05 19.79 -20.17
C GLU A 106 -5.28 20.67 -18.94
N HIS A 107 -5.17 20.12 -17.73
CA HIS A 107 -5.41 20.83 -16.48
C HIS A 107 -4.14 21.45 -15.89
N ILE A 108 -3.02 20.74 -16.01
CA ILE A 108 -1.74 21.10 -15.38
C ILE A 108 -0.84 21.89 -16.33
N ALA A 109 -0.85 21.63 -17.64
CA ALA A 109 -0.02 22.38 -18.60
C ALA A 109 -0.15 23.91 -18.48
N PRO A 110 -1.35 24.51 -18.26
CA PRO A 110 -1.48 25.97 -18.10
C PRO A 110 -0.80 26.54 -16.85
N LEU A 111 -0.58 25.71 -15.83
CA LEU A 111 0.02 26.09 -14.55
C LEU A 111 1.55 25.92 -14.56
N GLN A 112 2.07 25.05 -15.43
CA GLN A 112 3.49 24.74 -15.50
C GLN A 112 4.29 25.74 -16.33
N SER A 113 5.46 26.10 -15.81
CA SER A 113 6.52 26.82 -16.52
C SER A 113 7.84 26.11 -16.27
N ARG A 114 8.42 25.47 -17.29
CA ARG A 114 9.67 24.72 -17.17
C ARG A 114 10.91 25.65 -17.12
N THR A 115 10.97 26.47 -16.08
CA THR A 115 11.96 27.55 -15.89
C THR A 115 12.40 27.67 -14.42
N VAL A 116 13.49 28.40 -14.20
CA VAL A 116 13.92 28.85 -12.86
C VAL A 116 13.42 30.28 -12.64
N SER A 117 12.66 30.53 -11.57
CA SER A 117 12.08 31.84 -11.30
C SER A 117 12.60 32.47 -10.00
N ALA A 118 13.11 33.70 -10.09
CA ALA A 118 13.43 34.54 -8.92
C ALA A 118 12.24 35.39 -8.44
N SER A 119 11.10 35.29 -9.11
CA SER A 119 9.84 35.96 -8.74
C SER A 119 8.68 35.04 -9.09
N PRO A 120 8.59 33.87 -8.42
CA PRO A 120 7.55 32.90 -8.73
C PRO A 120 6.17 33.48 -8.41
N THR A 121 5.18 33.09 -9.21
CA THR A 121 3.78 33.37 -8.93
C THR A 121 3.19 32.21 -8.15
N ASP A 122 2.43 32.52 -7.11
CA ASP A 122 1.68 31.55 -6.33
C ASP A 122 0.81 30.65 -7.22
N GLY A 123 0.73 29.38 -6.87
CA GLY A 123 -0.07 28.38 -7.58
C GLY A 123 0.43 27.99 -8.97
N ARG A 124 1.64 28.43 -9.35
CA ARG A 124 2.33 27.99 -10.56
C ARG A 124 3.42 26.97 -10.24
N ILE A 125 3.73 26.14 -11.25
CA ILE A 125 4.76 25.11 -11.17
C ILE A 125 6.01 25.60 -11.92
N TYR A 126 7.19 25.46 -11.30
CA TYR A 126 8.49 25.81 -11.86
C TYR A 126 9.48 24.64 -11.78
N ASP A 127 10.57 24.64 -12.56
CA ASP A 127 11.66 23.68 -12.33
C ASP A 127 12.30 23.97 -10.96
N ALA A 128 12.56 25.27 -10.71
CA ALA A 128 13.10 25.78 -9.47
C ALA A 128 12.65 27.21 -9.18
N VAL A 129 12.73 27.60 -7.92
CA VAL A 129 12.52 28.97 -7.46
C VAL A 129 13.75 29.48 -6.71
N ILE A 130 13.95 30.80 -6.71
CA ILE A 130 15.01 31.46 -5.94
C ILE A 130 14.35 32.31 -4.87
N GLN A 131 14.53 31.93 -3.62
CA GLN A 131 14.07 32.68 -2.45
C GLN A 131 15.18 33.62 -1.97
N THR A 132 14.82 34.86 -1.65
CA THR A 132 15.75 35.83 -1.05
C THR A 132 15.55 35.88 0.44
N ILE A 133 16.59 35.49 1.19
CA ILE A 133 16.57 35.45 2.66
C ILE A 133 17.61 36.46 3.17
N GLY A 134 17.14 37.62 3.64
CA GLY A 134 18.02 38.74 3.91
C GLY A 134 18.68 39.25 2.62
N SER A 135 20.00 39.17 2.54
CA SER A 135 20.79 39.50 1.32
C SER A 135 21.13 38.28 0.47
N GLU A 136 20.85 37.07 0.95
CA GLU A 136 21.29 35.82 0.34
C GLU A 136 20.22 35.23 -0.57
N LYS A 137 20.66 34.52 -1.61
CA LYS A 137 19.79 33.75 -2.51
C LYS A 137 19.88 32.27 -2.19
N VAL A 138 18.72 31.63 -2.04
CA VAL A 138 18.58 30.18 -1.87
C VAL A 138 17.78 29.64 -3.03
N GLY A 139 18.35 28.71 -3.78
CA GLY A 139 17.67 27.98 -4.85
C GLY A 139 16.93 26.78 -4.28
N ILE A 140 15.70 26.55 -4.72
CA ILE A 140 14.90 25.40 -4.33
C ILE A 140 14.36 24.77 -5.60
N PHE A 141 14.69 23.50 -5.86
CA PHE A 141 14.17 22.76 -7.01
C PHE A 141 13.46 21.49 -6.57
N GLY A 142 12.53 21.03 -7.40
CA GLY A 142 11.64 19.92 -7.08
C GLY A 142 11.98 18.65 -7.84
N LEU A 143 11.85 17.49 -7.20
CA LEU A 143 11.89 16.19 -7.87
C LEU A 143 10.75 15.30 -7.37
N THR A 144 10.05 14.65 -8.29
CA THR A 144 8.96 13.71 -8.02
C THR A 144 9.35 12.33 -8.52
N THR A 145 9.06 11.28 -7.75
CA THR A 145 9.39 9.90 -8.14
C THR A 145 8.82 9.55 -9.53
N ALA A 146 9.67 9.01 -10.40
CA ALA A 146 9.28 8.46 -11.70
C ALA A 146 8.38 7.24 -11.55
N GLU A 147 8.38 6.58 -10.38
CA GLU A 147 7.43 5.53 -10.05
C GLU A 147 5.99 6.02 -10.01
N THR A 148 5.74 7.34 -9.93
CA THR A 148 4.39 7.93 -10.05
C THR A 148 3.64 7.42 -11.29
N ALA A 149 4.35 7.18 -12.40
CA ALA A 149 3.81 6.54 -13.61
C ALA A 149 3.08 5.22 -13.33
N ASN A 150 3.52 4.52 -12.29
CA ASN A 150 3.08 3.19 -11.92
C ASN A 150 2.25 3.19 -10.62
N ILE A 151 2.54 4.06 -9.66
CA ILE A 151 1.94 4.00 -8.31
C ILE A 151 0.75 4.94 -8.12
N SER A 152 0.51 5.87 -9.05
CA SER A 152 -0.66 6.75 -9.05
C SER A 152 -1.39 6.74 -10.42
N SER A 153 -2.07 7.83 -10.79
CA SER A 153 -2.85 7.98 -12.02
C SER A 153 -2.44 9.18 -12.89
N PRO A 154 -1.16 9.35 -13.28
CA PRO A 154 -0.66 10.58 -13.90
C PRO A 154 -1.09 10.81 -15.37
N GLY A 155 -1.80 9.87 -16.00
CA GLY A 155 -2.30 10.04 -17.36
C GLY A 155 -1.19 10.35 -18.38
N SER A 156 -1.24 11.53 -19.02
CA SER A 156 -0.27 11.96 -20.04
C SER A 156 0.98 12.66 -19.48
N ILE A 157 1.06 12.84 -18.15
CA ILE A 157 2.19 13.48 -17.47
C ILE A 157 3.36 12.49 -17.43
N ALA A 158 4.55 12.96 -17.83
CA ALA A 158 5.77 12.17 -17.85
C ALA A 158 6.73 12.57 -16.74
N PHE A 159 7.54 11.61 -16.29
CA PHE A 159 8.54 11.81 -15.24
C PHE A 159 9.92 11.49 -15.82
N GLU A 160 10.79 12.48 -15.82
CA GLU A 160 12.17 12.41 -16.31
C GLU A 160 13.11 11.87 -15.22
N ASN A 161 14.29 11.40 -15.63
CA ASN A 161 15.29 10.90 -14.70
C ASN A 161 15.72 11.99 -13.70
N TYR A 162 15.59 11.69 -12.41
CA TYR A 162 15.82 12.64 -11.32
C TYR A 162 17.27 13.17 -11.28
N ILE A 163 18.28 12.34 -11.54
CA ILE A 163 19.69 12.73 -11.53
C ILE A 163 19.99 13.73 -12.65
N GLU A 164 19.54 13.44 -13.87
CA GLU A 164 19.81 14.32 -15.02
C GLU A 164 19.04 15.65 -14.91
N ALA A 165 17.78 15.60 -14.43
CA ALA A 165 17.00 16.79 -14.14
C ALA A 165 17.64 17.66 -13.04
N ALA A 166 18.15 17.04 -11.97
CA ALA A 166 18.85 17.73 -10.90
C ALA A 166 20.13 18.41 -11.38
N LYS A 167 21.03 17.69 -12.07
CA LYS A 167 22.27 18.26 -12.63
C LYS A 167 21.98 19.47 -13.53
N ALA A 168 20.98 19.36 -14.39
CA ALA A 168 20.58 20.45 -15.27
C ALA A 168 20.06 21.66 -14.48
N THR A 169 19.29 21.42 -13.43
CA THR A 169 18.66 22.47 -12.62
C THR A 169 19.65 23.16 -11.68
N VAL A 170 20.55 22.42 -11.05
CA VAL A 170 21.67 22.98 -10.28
C VAL A 170 22.49 23.93 -11.16
N LYS A 171 22.85 23.51 -12.37
CA LYS A 171 23.58 24.36 -13.31
C LYS A 171 22.81 25.64 -13.66
N LYS A 172 21.49 25.56 -13.87
CA LYS A 172 20.63 26.75 -14.11
C LYS A 172 20.63 27.70 -12.92
N LEU A 173 20.57 27.19 -11.69
CA LEU A 173 20.61 27.98 -10.45
C LEU A 173 21.97 28.66 -10.25
N GLN A 174 23.07 27.92 -10.40
CA GLN A 174 24.43 28.45 -10.29
C GLN A 174 24.72 29.53 -11.34
N ALA A 175 24.20 29.38 -12.55
CA ALA A 175 24.30 30.41 -13.59
C ALA A 175 23.60 31.73 -13.20
N GLN A 176 22.66 31.70 -12.26
CA GLN A 176 22.02 32.90 -11.68
C GLN A 176 22.72 33.42 -10.41
N GLY A 177 23.90 32.88 -10.09
CA GLY A 177 24.71 33.25 -8.93
C GLY A 177 24.19 32.69 -7.61
N VAL A 178 23.39 31.62 -7.66
CA VAL A 178 22.95 30.89 -6.45
C VAL A 178 24.06 29.92 -6.03
N ASN A 179 24.44 29.98 -4.76
CA ASN A 179 25.42 29.08 -4.15
C ASN A 179 24.89 28.36 -2.90
N LYS A 180 23.56 28.38 -2.69
CA LYS A 180 22.88 27.63 -1.64
C LYS A 180 21.67 26.97 -2.29
N ILE A 181 21.66 25.66 -2.39
CA ILE A 181 20.69 24.91 -3.18
C ILE A 181 20.08 23.79 -2.33
N ILE A 182 18.75 23.83 -2.27
CA ILE A 182 17.90 22.82 -1.64
C ILE A 182 17.23 22.02 -2.75
N ALA A 183 17.40 20.70 -2.72
CA ALA A 183 16.51 19.79 -3.43
C ALA A 183 15.30 19.49 -2.51
N LEU A 184 14.10 19.87 -2.92
CA LEU A 184 12.85 19.49 -2.27
C LEU A 184 12.30 18.29 -3.03
N THR A 185 12.32 17.11 -2.44
CA THR A 185 12.15 15.86 -3.17
C THR A 185 11.01 15.02 -2.61
N HIS A 186 10.38 14.28 -3.52
CA HIS A 186 9.45 13.22 -3.20
C HIS A 186 9.87 11.97 -3.99
N ILE A 187 11.10 11.51 -3.72
CA ILE A 187 11.78 10.41 -4.42
C ILE A 187 12.27 9.31 -3.46
N GLY A 188 11.96 9.43 -2.17
CA GLY A 188 12.32 8.47 -1.14
C GLY A 188 13.74 8.57 -0.60
N TYR A 189 13.90 8.35 0.71
CA TYR A 189 15.20 8.40 1.39
C TYR A 189 16.12 7.26 0.93
N ASP A 190 15.66 6.02 1.08
CA ASP A 190 16.36 4.78 0.76
C ASP A 190 15.51 3.84 -0.11
N ASP A 191 14.82 4.42 -1.09
CA ASP A 191 13.84 3.72 -1.93
C ASP A 191 14.48 2.81 -2.99
N ASN A 192 14.38 3.12 -4.28
CA ASN A 192 14.99 2.32 -5.33
C ASN A 192 16.14 3.07 -6.00
N ALA A 193 17.38 2.78 -5.61
CA ALA A 193 18.58 3.42 -6.16
C ALA A 193 18.69 3.39 -7.71
N SER A 194 18.01 2.46 -8.39
CA SER A 194 17.99 2.39 -9.86
C SER A 194 16.95 3.30 -10.51
N VAL A 195 15.96 3.75 -9.75
CA VAL A 195 14.82 4.54 -10.23
C VAL A 195 14.84 5.92 -9.58
N ASP A 196 14.81 6.00 -8.24
CA ASP A 196 14.65 7.21 -7.44
C ASP A 196 15.17 6.99 -6.00
N ASN A 197 16.06 7.87 -5.51
CA ASN A 197 16.67 7.73 -4.18
C ASN A 197 17.43 9.01 -3.74
N ASP A 198 17.09 9.58 -2.58
CA ASP A 198 17.72 10.79 -2.05
C ASP A 198 19.20 10.58 -1.69
N GLN A 199 19.58 9.42 -1.15
CA GLN A 199 21.00 9.14 -0.85
C GLN A 199 21.85 9.06 -2.13
N GLN A 200 21.31 8.52 -3.22
CA GLN A 200 21.98 8.51 -4.52
C GLN A 200 22.04 9.91 -5.12
N LEU A 201 20.97 10.70 -5.01
CA LEU A 201 20.97 12.10 -5.42
C LEU A 201 22.11 12.88 -4.75
N ALA A 202 22.22 12.76 -3.42
CA ALA A 202 23.29 13.37 -2.64
C ALA A 202 24.70 12.93 -3.10
N LYS A 203 24.88 11.64 -3.40
CA LYS A 203 26.18 11.10 -3.85
C LYS A 203 26.56 11.54 -5.26
N LEU A 204 25.60 11.70 -6.16
CA LEU A 204 25.86 11.79 -7.60
C LEU A 204 25.70 13.19 -8.20
N VAL A 205 25.07 14.14 -7.49
CA VAL A 205 24.78 15.48 -8.03
C VAL A 205 25.48 16.59 -7.25
N ALA A 206 26.51 17.15 -7.88
CA ALA A 206 27.28 18.28 -7.36
C ALA A 206 26.44 19.55 -7.18
N GLY A 207 26.72 20.26 -6.08
CA GLY A 207 26.15 21.57 -5.77
C GLY A 207 24.80 21.53 -5.05
N ILE A 208 24.33 20.37 -4.58
CA ILE A 208 23.18 20.27 -3.67
C ILE A 208 23.70 20.29 -2.23
N ASP A 209 23.28 21.30 -1.46
CA ASP A 209 23.66 21.43 -0.06
C ASP A 209 22.73 20.63 0.87
N ILE A 210 21.43 20.66 0.57
CA ILE A 210 20.39 20.08 1.41
C ILE A 210 19.38 19.33 0.55
N ILE A 211 18.96 18.15 1.00
CA ILE A 211 17.81 17.42 0.51
C ILE A 211 16.74 17.40 1.59
N VAL A 212 15.54 17.86 1.26
CA VAL A 212 14.34 17.76 2.10
C VAL A 212 13.41 16.77 1.41
N GLY A 213 13.35 15.55 1.93
CA GLY A 213 12.70 14.40 1.29
C GLY A 213 11.32 14.04 1.82
N GLY A 214 10.69 13.06 1.16
CA GLY A 214 9.36 12.50 1.43
C GLY A 214 9.23 11.06 0.90
N HIS A 215 8.01 10.59 0.65
CA HIS A 215 7.65 9.32 -0.01
C HIS A 215 7.77 8.07 0.88
N THR A 216 8.98 7.81 1.40
CA THR A 216 9.30 6.58 2.17
C THR A 216 8.82 6.58 3.62
N HIS A 217 8.20 7.67 4.07
CA HIS A 217 7.78 7.88 5.47
C HIS A 217 8.93 7.72 6.47
N THR A 218 10.18 8.03 6.07
CA THR A 218 11.34 7.81 6.93
C THR A 218 11.36 8.81 8.10
N GLN A 219 11.46 8.30 9.33
CA GLN A 219 11.69 9.12 10.52
C GLN A 219 13.20 9.34 10.70
N LEU A 220 13.70 10.51 10.33
CA LEU A 220 15.07 10.92 10.61
C LEU A 220 15.11 11.82 11.84
N ASP A 221 15.35 11.22 13.02
CA ASP A 221 15.40 11.95 14.30
C ASP A 221 16.46 13.07 14.31
N VAL A 222 17.53 12.89 13.54
CA VAL A 222 18.60 13.87 13.31
C VAL A 222 18.96 13.93 11.81
N PRO A 223 19.50 15.06 11.32
CA PRO A 223 19.93 15.18 9.92
C PRO A 223 21.03 14.18 9.55
N VAL A 224 20.96 13.61 8.35
CA VAL A 224 21.96 12.66 7.84
C VAL A 224 22.88 13.35 6.85
N ALA A 225 24.19 13.33 7.13
CA ALA A 225 25.22 13.81 6.21
C ALA A 225 25.67 12.68 5.28
N VAL A 226 25.56 12.89 3.96
CA VAL A 226 26.01 11.94 2.94
C VAL A 226 27.19 12.53 2.19
N ALA A 227 28.30 11.79 2.14
CA ALA A 227 29.48 12.20 1.39
C ALA A 227 29.23 12.13 -0.12
N ALA A 228 29.58 13.20 -0.83
CA ALA A 228 29.54 13.26 -2.28
C ALA A 228 30.59 12.33 -2.91
N GLU A 229 30.24 11.60 -3.96
CA GLU A 229 31.20 10.82 -4.76
C GLU A 229 31.87 11.65 -5.88
N HIS A 230 31.37 12.86 -6.09
CA HIS A 230 31.75 13.76 -7.18
C HIS A 230 32.54 14.99 -6.72
N ASP A 231 32.70 15.18 -5.41
CA ASP A 231 33.35 16.36 -4.86
C ASP A 231 34.79 16.06 -4.44
N ALA A 232 35.71 16.94 -4.80
CA ALA A 232 37.12 16.85 -4.40
C ALA A 232 37.35 17.44 -2.99
N ASP A 233 36.38 18.22 -2.50
CA ASP A 233 36.46 18.97 -1.24
C ASP A 233 35.71 18.30 -0.07
N ASP A 234 35.18 17.08 -0.24
CA ASP A 234 34.46 16.28 0.78
C ASP A 234 33.22 16.98 1.41
N GLU A 235 32.58 17.93 0.70
CA GLU A 235 31.39 18.63 1.21
C GLU A 235 30.18 17.66 1.29
N PRO A 236 29.60 17.41 2.48
CA PRO A 236 28.46 16.50 2.58
C PRO A 236 27.15 17.20 2.23
N THR A 237 26.27 16.50 1.52
CA THR A 237 24.87 16.90 1.39
C THR A 237 24.09 16.45 2.62
N ILE A 238 23.29 17.34 3.20
CA ILE A 238 22.48 17.06 4.40
C ILE A 238 21.07 16.65 4.00
N ILE A 239 20.62 15.49 4.46
CA ILE A 239 19.28 14.94 4.18
C ILE A 239 18.42 14.99 5.44
N VAL A 240 17.17 15.42 5.29
CA VAL A 240 16.14 15.43 6.35
C VAL A 240 14.78 14.94 5.82
N GLN A 241 14.02 14.25 6.68
CA GLN A 241 12.64 13.80 6.45
C GLN A 241 11.91 13.72 7.80
N ALA A 242 10.61 13.99 7.83
CA ALA A 242 9.81 14.17 9.04
C ALA A 242 8.70 13.11 9.19
N TYR A 243 9.03 11.83 8.98
CA TYR A 243 8.10 10.71 9.10
C TYR A 243 6.86 10.88 8.22
N GLN A 244 5.65 11.03 8.78
CA GLN A 244 4.40 11.16 8.04
C GLN A 244 3.31 11.83 8.92
N HIS A 245 2.14 12.07 8.32
CA HIS A 245 0.86 12.20 9.03
C HIS A 245 0.68 13.40 9.95
N ASN A 246 1.52 14.44 9.81
CA ASN A 246 1.62 15.54 10.78
C ASN A 246 2.01 15.08 12.20
N ASP A 247 2.67 13.93 12.35
CA ASP A 247 3.16 13.48 13.66
C ASP A 247 4.31 14.37 14.16
N PHE A 248 5.11 14.89 13.22
CA PHE A 248 6.25 15.76 13.48
C PHE A 248 6.30 16.99 12.57
N LEU A 249 6.86 18.08 13.08
CA LEU A 249 7.43 19.16 12.27
C LEU A 249 8.95 19.01 12.27
N GLY A 250 9.55 18.79 11.09
CA GLY A 250 10.99 18.70 10.95
C GLY A 250 11.68 20.07 11.00
N THR A 251 12.82 20.14 11.68
CA THR A 251 13.66 21.34 11.75
C THR A 251 15.10 21.05 11.34
N LEU A 252 15.69 22.00 10.63
CA LEU A 252 17.09 21.99 10.22
C LEU A 252 17.59 23.43 10.27
N ASP A 253 18.47 23.72 11.22
CA ASP A 253 19.24 24.94 11.30
C ASP A 253 20.57 24.73 10.58
N VAL A 254 20.92 25.61 9.64
CA VAL A 254 22.16 25.54 8.85
C VAL A 254 22.90 26.87 8.86
N SER A 255 24.23 26.81 8.91
CA SER A 255 25.12 27.95 8.77
C SER A 255 26.01 27.78 7.56
N PHE A 256 25.96 28.74 6.64
CA PHE A 256 26.77 28.76 5.44
C PHE A 256 27.92 29.75 5.55
N ASP A 257 29.04 29.45 4.92
CA ASP A 257 30.08 30.44 4.65
C ASP A 257 29.73 31.33 3.44
N ALA A 258 30.65 32.24 3.09
CA ALA A 258 30.47 33.15 1.95
C ALA A 258 30.48 32.45 0.59
N LYS A 259 31.08 31.26 0.49
CA LYS A 259 31.11 30.46 -0.74
C LYS A 259 29.85 29.62 -0.92
N GLY A 260 29.06 29.43 0.14
CA GLY A 260 27.87 28.58 0.10
C GLY A 260 28.04 27.25 0.79
N VAL A 261 29.15 27.03 1.48
CA VAL A 261 29.48 25.75 2.11
C VAL A 261 28.86 25.65 3.49
N ILE A 262 28.25 24.51 3.83
CA ILE A 262 27.70 24.24 5.16
C ILE A 262 28.86 24.12 6.16
N THR A 263 28.87 24.98 7.17
CA THR A 263 29.86 24.99 8.26
C THR A 263 29.33 24.37 9.56
N LYS A 264 28.00 24.39 9.74
CA LYS A 264 27.28 23.79 10.87
C LYS A 264 25.87 23.43 10.44
N HIS A 265 25.36 22.31 10.95
CA HIS A 265 23.96 21.94 10.87
C HIS A 265 23.50 21.31 12.19
N ASP A 266 22.24 21.52 12.53
CA ASP A 266 21.55 20.89 13.67
C ASP A 266 20.07 20.74 13.32
N GLY A 267 19.44 19.66 13.77
CA GLY A 267 18.05 19.39 13.40
C GLY A 267 17.41 18.35 14.30
N GLN A 268 16.08 18.43 14.37
CA GLN A 268 15.26 17.55 15.19
C GLN A 268 13.84 17.49 14.65
N LEU A 269 13.13 16.43 15.02
CA LEU A 269 11.69 16.29 14.83
C LEU A 269 10.94 16.83 16.06
N LEU A 270 10.07 17.82 15.84
CA LEU A 270 9.23 18.37 16.90
C LEU A 270 7.90 17.60 16.93
N PRO A 271 7.60 16.83 18.00
CA PRO A 271 6.35 16.10 18.09
C PRO A 271 5.16 17.06 18.16
N ILE A 272 4.12 16.76 17.40
CA ILE A 272 2.91 17.59 17.27
C ILE A 272 1.84 17.22 18.31
N ALA A 273 1.73 15.94 18.68
CA ALA A 273 0.64 15.42 19.50
C ALA A 273 0.41 16.21 20.82
N GLU A 274 1.49 16.64 21.46
CA GLU A 274 1.47 17.33 22.77
C GLU A 274 1.36 18.86 22.69
N ARG A 275 1.29 19.43 21.48
CA ARG A 275 1.27 20.89 21.29
C ARG A 275 -0.13 21.46 21.50
N ALA A 276 -0.19 22.73 21.87
CA ALA A 276 -1.44 23.48 21.95
C ALA A 276 -1.99 23.78 20.55
N GLU A 277 -3.31 23.80 20.41
CA GLU A 277 -3.98 24.17 19.16
C GLU A 277 -3.91 25.68 18.91
N ASP A 278 -3.69 26.08 17.67
CA ASP A 278 -3.82 27.47 17.25
C ASP A 278 -5.30 27.81 17.04
N GLU A 279 -5.82 28.83 17.73
CA GLU A 279 -7.25 29.18 17.71
C GLU A 279 -7.79 29.51 16.31
N GLN A 280 -6.98 30.16 15.46
CA GLN A 280 -7.38 30.47 14.09
C GLN A 280 -7.46 29.19 13.24
N ALA A 281 -6.45 28.32 13.36
CA ALA A 281 -6.45 27.04 12.66
C ALA A 281 -7.57 26.12 13.16
N LYS A 282 -7.84 26.10 14.46
CA LYS A 282 -8.94 25.35 15.06
C LYS A 282 -10.29 25.75 14.49
N ALA A 283 -10.58 27.05 14.46
CA ALA A 283 -11.83 27.56 13.88
C ALA A 283 -11.97 27.22 12.38
N LEU A 284 -10.85 27.22 11.64
CA LEU A 284 -10.83 26.77 10.25
C LEU A 284 -11.09 25.25 10.15
N LEU A 285 -10.49 24.45 11.02
CA LEU A 285 -10.64 22.99 11.05
C LEU A 285 -12.06 22.58 11.36
N GLU A 286 -12.72 23.25 12.32
CA GLU A 286 -14.12 22.99 12.68
C GLU A 286 -15.07 23.08 11.47
N SER A 287 -14.79 23.98 10.52
CA SER A 287 -15.59 24.13 9.30
C SER A 287 -15.52 22.91 8.37
N TYR A 288 -14.36 22.26 8.31
CA TYR A 288 -14.15 21.03 7.53
C TYR A 288 -14.58 19.79 8.32
N GLN A 289 -14.24 19.73 9.61
CA GLN A 289 -14.59 18.64 10.52
C GLN A 289 -16.09 18.43 10.63
N THR A 290 -16.90 19.49 10.63
CA THR A 290 -18.36 19.36 10.69
C THR A 290 -18.87 18.46 9.56
N ARG A 291 -18.44 18.74 8.32
CA ARG A 291 -18.85 17.97 7.15
C ARG A 291 -18.24 16.57 7.13
N VAL A 292 -16.98 16.42 7.52
CA VAL A 292 -16.34 15.10 7.62
C VAL A 292 -17.05 14.24 8.66
N ASN A 293 -17.42 14.80 9.81
CA ASN A 293 -18.15 14.10 10.85
C ASN A 293 -19.57 13.76 10.40
N GLU A 294 -20.25 14.63 9.66
CA GLU A 294 -21.55 14.31 9.05
C GLU A 294 -21.45 13.09 8.12
N ILE A 295 -20.45 13.06 7.23
CA ILE A 295 -20.23 11.94 6.31
C ILE A 295 -19.83 10.69 7.08
N ALA A 296 -18.86 10.81 8.00
CA ALA A 296 -18.35 9.69 8.77
C ALA A 296 -19.45 9.00 9.59
N ASN A 297 -20.42 9.75 10.11
CA ASN A 297 -21.54 9.21 10.88
C ASN A 297 -22.77 8.86 10.03
N GLU A 298 -22.71 9.00 8.70
CA GLU A 298 -23.83 8.62 7.83
C GLU A 298 -24.02 7.10 7.86
N PRO A 299 -25.21 6.61 8.26
CA PRO A 299 -25.50 5.18 8.24
C PRO A 299 -25.52 4.66 6.81
N ILE A 300 -24.86 3.53 6.57
CA ILE A 300 -24.88 2.89 5.24
C ILE A 300 -26.17 2.08 5.02
N GLY A 301 -27.05 2.00 6.03
CA GLY A 301 -28.28 1.20 5.97
C GLY A 301 -28.08 -0.29 6.25
N VAL A 302 -26.98 -0.64 6.93
CA VAL A 302 -26.63 -1.99 7.39
C VAL A 302 -26.61 -2.01 8.91
N THR A 303 -27.19 -3.05 9.52
CA THR A 303 -27.09 -3.29 10.95
C THR A 303 -26.53 -4.68 11.19
N LEU A 304 -25.35 -4.76 11.78
CA LEU A 304 -24.67 -6.01 12.07
C LEU A 304 -25.15 -6.60 13.40
N ALA A 305 -25.57 -7.87 13.37
CA ALA A 305 -25.92 -8.60 14.59
C ALA A 305 -24.67 -8.94 15.43
N ASN A 306 -23.55 -9.19 14.77
CA ASN A 306 -22.25 -9.49 15.37
C ASN A 306 -21.19 -8.57 14.78
N ALA A 307 -20.17 -8.23 15.56
CA ALA A 307 -19.03 -7.46 15.07
C ALA A 307 -18.28 -8.24 13.97
N LEU A 308 -17.61 -7.51 13.08
CA LEU A 308 -16.65 -8.03 12.12
C LEU A 308 -15.24 -7.74 12.65
N PRO A 309 -14.60 -8.67 13.38
CA PRO A 309 -13.33 -8.40 14.05
C PRO A 309 -12.17 -8.30 13.06
N ASN A 310 -11.13 -7.59 13.49
CA ASN A 310 -9.82 -7.54 12.83
C ASN A 310 -8.75 -8.05 13.82
N PRO A 311 -8.69 -9.38 14.05
CA PRO A 311 -7.86 -9.94 15.11
C PRO A 311 -6.37 -9.87 14.75
N ARG A 312 -5.52 -9.80 15.77
CA ARG A 312 -4.05 -9.88 15.68
C ARG A 312 -3.50 -10.86 16.72
N LEU A 313 -2.40 -11.54 16.40
CA LEU A 313 -1.70 -12.43 17.34
C LEU A 313 -1.11 -11.69 18.56
N SER A 314 -0.96 -10.37 18.47
CA SER A 314 -0.55 -9.52 19.59
C SER A 314 -1.65 -9.31 20.63
N ASP A 315 -2.90 -9.51 20.22
CA ASP A 315 -4.06 -9.52 21.11
C ASP A 315 -4.24 -10.95 21.65
N PRO A 316 -5.02 -11.20 22.71
CA PRO A 316 -5.29 -12.55 23.22
C PRO A 316 -6.19 -13.38 22.27
N SER A 317 -6.04 -13.21 20.95
CA SER A 317 -6.70 -13.94 19.88
C SER A 317 -5.78 -15.05 19.35
N PRO A 318 -6.29 -16.28 19.15
CA PRO A 318 -5.55 -17.32 18.46
C PRO A 318 -5.50 -17.12 16.93
N GLU A 319 -6.28 -16.16 16.41
CA GLU A 319 -6.40 -15.86 14.98
C GLU A 319 -5.84 -14.48 14.64
N SER A 320 -5.47 -14.29 13.39
CA SER A 320 -5.09 -12.98 12.86
C SER A 320 -5.57 -12.78 11.42
N VAL A 321 -6.03 -11.56 11.09
CA VAL A 321 -6.29 -11.15 9.69
C VAL A 321 -5.06 -11.29 8.78
N ARG A 322 -3.87 -11.44 9.38
CA ARG A 322 -2.57 -11.55 8.72
C ARG A 322 -1.99 -12.96 8.70
N ALA A 323 -2.74 -13.95 9.17
CA ALA A 323 -2.31 -15.35 9.21
C ALA A 323 -3.44 -16.36 9.01
N ASN A 324 -4.70 -15.92 9.13
CA ASN A 324 -5.90 -16.75 9.08
C ASN A 324 -6.96 -16.10 8.20
N GLU A 325 -7.82 -16.94 7.61
CA GLU A 325 -9.05 -16.48 6.98
C GLU A 325 -9.94 -15.78 8.02
N THR A 326 -10.60 -14.69 7.64
CA THR A 326 -11.51 -13.95 8.53
C THR A 326 -12.80 -13.60 7.79
N ILE A 327 -13.89 -13.46 8.54
CA ILE A 327 -15.20 -13.07 7.98
C ILE A 327 -15.09 -11.71 7.27
N LEU A 328 -14.40 -10.74 7.87
CA LEU A 328 -14.20 -9.41 7.28
C LEU A 328 -13.41 -9.49 5.97
N GLY A 329 -12.31 -10.25 5.94
CA GLY A 329 -11.53 -10.48 4.72
C GLY A 329 -12.36 -11.12 3.60
N ASN A 330 -13.19 -12.10 3.95
CA ASN A 330 -14.08 -12.75 2.99
C ASN A 330 -15.08 -11.77 2.39
N LEU A 331 -15.80 -11.01 3.22
CA LEU A 331 -16.78 -10.02 2.74
C LEU A 331 -16.15 -8.98 1.81
N ILE A 332 -14.94 -8.50 2.13
CA ILE A 332 -14.21 -7.56 1.27
C ILE A 332 -13.92 -8.20 -0.09
N THR A 333 -13.32 -9.40 -0.11
CA THR A 333 -12.97 -10.09 -1.35
C THR A 333 -14.19 -10.54 -2.16
N GLU A 334 -15.30 -10.90 -1.53
CA GLU A 334 -16.57 -11.21 -2.19
C GLU A 334 -17.14 -9.96 -2.88
N GLY A 335 -17.09 -8.80 -2.21
CA GLY A 335 -17.45 -7.52 -2.81
C GLY A 335 -16.56 -7.16 -4.00
N MET A 336 -15.25 -7.38 -3.88
CA MET A 336 -14.28 -7.19 -4.97
C MET A 336 -14.60 -8.08 -6.17
N LEU A 337 -14.79 -9.38 -5.94
CA LEU A 337 -15.11 -10.35 -6.98
C LEU A 337 -16.42 -9.99 -7.69
N LEU A 338 -17.47 -9.72 -6.94
CA LEU A 338 -18.78 -9.39 -7.49
C LEU A 338 -18.71 -8.14 -8.38
N LYS A 339 -18.02 -7.10 -7.93
CA LYS A 339 -17.83 -5.88 -8.70
C LYS A 339 -16.98 -6.11 -9.95
N ALA A 340 -15.88 -6.85 -9.80
CA ALA A 340 -15.02 -7.26 -10.90
C ALA A 340 -15.82 -8.03 -11.97
N GLN A 341 -16.59 -9.05 -11.58
CA GLN A 341 -17.41 -9.87 -12.48
C GLN A 341 -18.52 -9.07 -13.16
N SER A 342 -19.05 -8.02 -12.52
CA SER A 342 -20.02 -7.11 -13.14
C SER A 342 -19.45 -6.35 -14.35
N LEU A 343 -18.12 -6.20 -14.41
CA LEU A 343 -17.40 -5.53 -15.51
C LEU A 343 -16.76 -6.53 -16.47
N ASN A 344 -16.29 -7.66 -15.95
CA ASN A 344 -15.70 -8.75 -16.73
C ASN A 344 -16.09 -10.11 -16.11
N PRO A 345 -17.04 -10.85 -16.70
CA PRO A 345 -17.52 -12.12 -16.13
C PRO A 345 -16.46 -13.23 -16.11
N ASN A 346 -15.32 -13.04 -16.77
CA ASN A 346 -14.22 -14.03 -16.80
C ASN A 346 -13.26 -13.88 -15.60
N VAL A 347 -13.53 -12.99 -14.65
CA VAL A 347 -12.73 -12.89 -13.43
C VAL A 347 -12.96 -14.13 -12.57
N VAL A 348 -11.90 -14.91 -12.35
CA VAL A 348 -11.98 -16.22 -11.67
C VAL A 348 -11.79 -16.10 -10.15
N LEU A 349 -10.94 -15.17 -9.69
CA LEU A 349 -10.63 -14.98 -8.27
C LEU A 349 -10.53 -13.49 -7.94
N ALA A 350 -10.82 -13.16 -6.69
CA ALA A 350 -10.43 -11.88 -6.10
C ALA A 350 -9.66 -12.10 -4.80
N PHE A 351 -8.67 -11.25 -4.53
CA PHE A 351 -7.90 -11.32 -3.29
C PHE A 351 -7.55 -9.96 -2.71
N GLN A 352 -7.34 -9.93 -1.39
CA GLN A 352 -7.04 -8.73 -0.61
C GLN A 352 -5.95 -9.05 0.42
N ASN A 353 -4.89 -8.25 0.45
CA ASN A 353 -3.86 -8.37 1.47
C ASN A 353 -4.38 -7.94 2.86
N GLY A 354 -4.13 -8.76 3.88
CA GLY A 354 -4.57 -8.52 5.26
C GLY A 354 -3.91 -7.27 5.88
N GLY A 355 -2.77 -6.83 5.34
CA GLY A 355 -2.13 -5.55 5.64
C GLY A 355 -3.01 -4.35 5.27
N GLY A 356 -3.86 -4.50 4.25
CA GLY A 356 -4.83 -3.48 3.82
C GLY A 356 -6.07 -3.37 4.70
N ILE A 357 -6.36 -4.37 5.54
CA ILE A 357 -7.53 -4.40 6.44
C ILE A 357 -7.13 -3.85 7.81
N ARG A 358 -7.64 -2.67 8.17
CA ARG A 358 -7.02 -1.85 9.23
C ARG A 358 -7.78 -1.76 10.54
N GLN A 359 -9.10 -1.86 10.50
CA GLN A 359 -9.96 -1.77 11.67
C GLN A 359 -11.05 -2.85 11.64
N PRO A 360 -11.62 -3.22 12.79
CA PRO A 360 -12.85 -3.99 12.86
C PRO A 360 -14.07 -3.11 12.50
N ILE A 361 -15.25 -3.73 12.36
CA ILE A 361 -16.55 -3.04 12.40
C ILE A 361 -17.33 -3.57 13.60
N ASP A 362 -17.85 -2.67 14.43
CA ASP A 362 -18.60 -3.06 15.62
C ASP A 362 -19.99 -3.61 15.26
N ALA A 363 -20.60 -4.34 16.20
CA ALA A 363 -22.00 -4.74 16.06
C ALA A 363 -22.90 -3.50 16.19
N GLY A 364 -23.99 -3.46 15.44
CA GLY A 364 -24.91 -2.32 15.39
C GLY A 364 -24.98 -1.67 14.02
N GLU A 365 -25.44 -0.43 13.99
CA GLU A 365 -25.57 0.36 12.76
C GLU A 365 -24.18 0.70 12.21
N VAL A 366 -23.93 0.33 10.96
CA VAL A 366 -22.64 0.58 10.30
C VAL A 366 -22.66 1.94 9.64
N THR A 367 -21.57 2.68 9.81
CA THR A 367 -21.38 4.03 9.26
C THR A 367 -20.35 4.06 8.14
N VAL A 368 -20.36 5.12 7.33
CA VAL A 368 -19.35 5.34 6.28
C VAL A 368 -17.94 5.43 6.89
N GLY A 369 -17.80 6.08 8.05
CA GLY A 369 -16.53 6.23 8.74
C GLY A 369 -15.92 4.89 9.16
N GLU A 370 -16.74 3.95 9.64
CA GLU A 370 -16.27 2.59 9.96
C GLU A 370 -15.77 1.88 8.71
N VAL A 371 -16.52 1.90 7.59
CA VAL A 371 -16.10 1.25 6.34
C VAL A 371 -14.78 1.81 5.82
N ILE A 372 -14.61 3.13 5.85
CA ILE A 372 -13.35 3.78 5.46
C ILE A 372 -12.22 3.40 6.41
N SER A 373 -12.49 3.33 7.72
CA SER A 373 -11.47 2.93 8.70
C SER A 373 -10.95 1.50 8.46
N VAL A 374 -11.77 0.61 7.87
CA VAL A 374 -11.36 -0.73 7.46
C VAL A 374 -10.39 -0.68 6.28
N LEU A 375 -10.67 0.14 5.26
CA LEU A 375 -9.88 0.29 4.02
C LEU A 375 -9.47 1.77 3.80
N PRO A 376 -8.54 2.32 4.62
CA PRO A 376 -8.32 3.76 4.71
C PRO A 376 -7.34 4.33 3.68
N PHE A 377 -6.71 3.47 2.87
CA PHE A 377 -5.66 3.88 1.95
C PHE A 377 -6.19 4.45 0.63
N GLY A 378 -7.51 4.35 0.39
CA GLY A 378 -8.11 4.78 -0.87
C GLY A 378 -7.58 4.00 -2.06
N ASN A 379 -7.32 2.69 -1.91
CA ASN A 379 -6.93 1.89 -3.06
C ASN A 379 -8.10 1.76 -4.03
N THR A 380 -7.78 1.38 -5.24
CA THR A 380 -8.75 1.06 -6.28
C THR A 380 -8.76 -0.42 -6.58
N LEU A 381 -9.88 -0.92 -7.10
CA LEU A 381 -10.00 -2.27 -7.65
C LEU A 381 -9.24 -2.34 -8.99
N ALA A 382 -8.44 -3.39 -9.16
CA ALA A 382 -7.68 -3.63 -10.38
C ALA A 382 -7.91 -5.05 -10.92
N PHE A 383 -7.83 -5.21 -12.24
CA PHE A 383 -7.67 -6.51 -12.89
C PHE A 383 -6.19 -6.81 -13.10
N ALA A 384 -5.80 -8.07 -12.92
CA ALA A 384 -4.50 -8.60 -13.33
C ALA A 384 -4.69 -9.82 -14.22
N GLN A 385 -4.00 -9.84 -15.37
CA GLN A 385 -3.90 -11.01 -16.24
C GLN A 385 -2.64 -11.80 -15.89
N VAL A 386 -2.83 -12.86 -15.11
CA VAL A 386 -1.76 -13.68 -14.54
C VAL A 386 -1.75 -15.06 -15.19
N THR A 387 -0.57 -15.60 -15.47
CA THR A 387 -0.43 -17.03 -15.76
C THR A 387 -0.69 -17.85 -14.49
N GLY A 388 -1.06 -19.12 -14.65
CA GLY A 388 -1.14 -20.05 -13.51
C GLY A 388 0.15 -20.07 -12.70
N THR A 389 1.31 -20.05 -13.35
CA THR A 389 2.62 -19.98 -12.67
C THR A 389 2.75 -18.73 -11.80
N GLU A 390 2.39 -17.54 -12.31
CA GLU A 390 2.44 -16.29 -11.56
C GLU A 390 1.44 -16.28 -10.39
N LEU A 391 0.26 -16.87 -10.60
CA LEU A 391 -0.76 -16.99 -9.57
C LEU A 391 -0.28 -17.89 -8.41
N TYR A 392 0.32 -19.04 -8.71
CA TYR A 392 0.89 -19.92 -7.68
C TYR A 392 2.02 -19.25 -6.90
N LYS A 393 2.94 -18.55 -7.58
CA LYS A 393 4.01 -17.80 -6.90
C LYS A 393 3.47 -16.67 -6.03
N THR A 394 2.40 -16.00 -6.47
CA THR A 394 1.71 -14.98 -5.68
C THR A 394 1.23 -15.59 -4.35
N PHE A 395 0.53 -16.72 -4.40
CA PHE A 395 0.06 -17.38 -3.17
C PHE A 395 1.19 -18.00 -2.34
N GLU A 396 2.27 -18.48 -2.95
CA GLU A 396 3.47 -18.92 -2.23
C GLU A 396 4.08 -17.78 -1.39
N HIS A 397 4.16 -16.57 -1.96
CA HIS A 397 4.61 -15.40 -1.21
C HIS A 397 3.64 -15.01 -0.10
N ALA A 398 2.32 -15.03 -0.39
CA ALA A 398 1.29 -14.71 0.60
C ALA A 398 1.34 -15.62 1.83
N LEU A 399 1.68 -16.89 1.61
CA LEU A 399 1.68 -17.93 2.63
C LEU A 399 3.06 -18.16 3.28
N LYS A 400 4.12 -17.43 2.88
CA LYS A 400 5.51 -17.71 3.29
C LYS A 400 5.77 -17.59 4.80
N GLU A 401 5.02 -16.74 5.50
CA GLU A 401 5.22 -16.48 6.93
C GLU A 401 4.30 -17.31 7.83
N VAL A 402 3.23 -17.89 7.29
CA VAL A 402 2.24 -18.66 8.06
C VAL A 402 2.94 -19.72 8.95
N PRO A 403 2.59 -19.84 10.24
CA PRO A 403 1.47 -19.19 10.94
C PRO A 403 1.80 -17.80 11.55
N LYS A 404 2.97 -17.22 11.26
CA LYS A 404 3.28 -15.85 11.68
C LYS A 404 2.50 -14.85 10.82
N GLU A 405 2.26 -13.68 11.40
CA GLU A 405 1.58 -12.60 10.70
C GLU A 405 2.43 -12.03 9.56
N SER A 406 1.77 -11.81 8.42
CA SER A 406 2.31 -11.05 7.28
C SER A 406 1.25 -10.08 6.77
N GLY A 407 1.65 -8.84 6.46
CA GLY A 407 0.77 -7.90 5.74
C GLY A 407 0.31 -8.47 4.39
N GLY A 408 1.20 -9.22 3.72
CA GLY A 408 0.92 -9.88 2.45
C GLY A 408 0.11 -11.16 2.55
N PHE A 409 -0.44 -11.56 3.70
CA PHE A 409 -1.39 -12.67 3.72
C PHE A 409 -2.63 -12.32 2.88
N LEU A 410 -3.09 -13.21 1.99
CA LEU A 410 -4.21 -12.92 1.08
C LEU A 410 -5.50 -13.60 1.51
N HIS A 411 -6.54 -12.81 1.75
CA HIS A 411 -7.92 -13.30 1.72
C HIS A 411 -8.36 -13.55 0.28
N VAL A 412 -9.28 -14.48 0.06
CA VAL A 412 -9.67 -14.96 -1.28
C VAL A 412 -11.18 -15.12 -1.39
N ALA A 413 -11.72 -14.74 -2.55
CA ALA A 413 -13.07 -15.08 -3.00
C ALA A 413 -13.05 -15.66 -4.43
N GLY A 414 -14.11 -16.38 -4.78
CA GLY A 414 -14.29 -16.97 -6.12
C GLY A 414 -13.71 -18.36 -6.26
N GLY A 415 -13.07 -18.90 -5.22
CA GLY A 415 -12.41 -20.19 -5.26
C GLY A 415 -11.78 -20.55 -3.92
N ARG A 416 -10.85 -21.49 -3.95
CA ARG A 416 -10.18 -22.06 -2.78
C ARG A 416 -8.69 -22.23 -3.01
N VAL A 417 -7.89 -21.89 -2.02
CA VAL A 417 -6.44 -22.16 -1.99
C VAL A 417 -6.15 -23.15 -0.89
N THR A 418 -5.61 -24.30 -1.27
CA THR A 418 -5.16 -25.34 -0.33
C THR A 418 -3.65 -25.25 -0.15
N TYR A 419 -3.17 -25.29 1.09
CA TYR A 419 -1.74 -25.14 1.39
C TYR A 419 -1.27 -26.00 2.56
N ASP A 420 0.03 -26.29 2.59
CA ASP A 420 0.72 -27.01 3.65
C ASP A 420 1.80 -26.13 4.28
N ALA A 421 1.49 -25.59 5.47
CA ALA A 421 2.40 -24.70 6.20
C ALA A 421 3.65 -25.41 6.73
N SER A 422 3.67 -26.76 6.77
CA SER A 422 4.84 -27.52 7.20
C SER A 422 5.94 -27.58 6.14
N LYS A 423 5.62 -27.26 4.88
CA LYS A 423 6.59 -27.19 3.79
C LYS A 423 7.42 -25.89 3.82
N PRO A 424 8.64 -25.92 3.25
CA PRO A 424 9.44 -24.71 3.08
C PRO A 424 8.68 -23.61 2.33
N ALA A 425 8.91 -22.35 2.68
CA ALA A 425 8.36 -21.21 1.93
C ALA A 425 8.75 -21.31 0.44
N GLY A 426 7.79 -21.03 -0.46
CA GLY A 426 7.94 -21.27 -1.89
C GLY A 426 7.55 -22.68 -2.35
N SER A 427 7.07 -23.53 -1.44
CA SER A 427 6.53 -24.87 -1.76
C SER A 427 5.34 -25.24 -0.87
N ARG A 428 4.57 -24.26 -0.42
CA ARG A 428 3.42 -24.42 0.49
C ARG A 428 2.11 -24.59 -0.24
N VAL A 429 1.92 -24.01 -1.42
CA VAL A 429 0.66 -24.09 -2.17
C VAL A 429 0.50 -25.50 -2.73
N VAL A 430 -0.60 -26.15 -2.37
CA VAL A 430 -0.96 -27.49 -2.85
C VAL A 430 -1.84 -27.40 -4.10
N SER A 431 -2.87 -26.56 -4.05
CA SER A 431 -3.76 -26.33 -5.19
C SER A 431 -4.44 -24.97 -5.09
N ILE A 432 -4.79 -24.42 -6.25
CA ILE A 432 -5.67 -23.27 -6.40
C ILE A 432 -6.83 -23.72 -7.27
N GLU A 433 -8.06 -23.52 -6.78
CA GLU A 433 -9.29 -23.89 -7.45
C GLU A 433 -10.18 -22.65 -7.61
N THR A 434 -10.93 -22.58 -8.71
CA THR A 434 -11.99 -21.60 -8.93
C THR A 434 -13.35 -22.27 -8.75
N LEU A 435 -14.36 -21.52 -8.32
CA LEU A 435 -15.73 -22.00 -8.18
C LEU A 435 -16.51 -21.71 -9.46
N VAL A 436 -16.97 -22.74 -10.16
CA VAL A 436 -17.75 -22.65 -11.41
C VAL A 436 -19.03 -23.45 -11.22
N ASP A 437 -20.19 -22.78 -11.35
CA ASP A 437 -21.52 -23.40 -11.20
C ASP A 437 -21.72 -24.23 -9.91
N GLY A 438 -21.00 -23.86 -8.84
CA GLY A 438 -21.06 -24.53 -7.53
C GLY A 438 -20.04 -25.65 -7.34
N GLU A 439 -19.23 -25.96 -8.35
CA GLU A 439 -18.18 -26.97 -8.31
C GLU A 439 -16.80 -26.33 -8.33
N TYR A 440 -15.85 -26.93 -7.61
CA TYR A 440 -14.46 -26.47 -7.61
C TYR A 440 -13.71 -27.06 -8.81
N GLU A 441 -13.14 -26.19 -9.64
CA GLU A 441 -12.29 -26.56 -10.77
C GLU A 441 -10.84 -26.13 -10.49
N LEU A 442 -9.90 -27.05 -10.69
CA LEU A 442 -8.47 -26.77 -10.53
C LEU A 442 -8.03 -25.71 -11.53
N LEU A 443 -7.24 -24.73 -11.07
CA LEU A 443 -6.45 -23.84 -11.92
C LEU A 443 -5.05 -24.44 -12.08
N PRO A 444 -4.68 -24.96 -13.26
CA PRO A 444 -3.34 -25.49 -13.51
C PRO A 444 -2.21 -24.51 -13.21
N ASN A 445 -1.17 -25.00 -12.55
CA ASN A 445 0.11 -24.30 -12.51
C ASN A 445 0.80 -24.46 -13.88
N GLY A 446 0.78 -23.39 -14.68
CA GLY A 446 1.33 -23.41 -16.03
C GLY A 446 1.20 -22.07 -16.74
N ASP A 447 1.20 -22.10 -18.07
CA ASP A 447 1.20 -20.91 -18.94
C ASP A 447 -0.21 -20.40 -19.28
N GLU A 448 -1.26 -21.07 -18.82
CA GLU A 448 -2.64 -20.61 -19.01
C GLU A 448 -2.87 -19.30 -18.24
N THR A 449 -3.53 -18.34 -18.88
CA THR A 449 -3.77 -17.00 -18.32
C THR A 449 -5.17 -16.89 -17.75
N TYR A 450 -5.24 -16.34 -16.54
CA TYR A 450 -6.47 -16.05 -15.81
C TYR A 450 -6.60 -14.55 -15.53
N ILE A 451 -7.84 -14.08 -15.39
CA ILE A 451 -8.12 -12.72 -14.95
C ILE A 451 -8.51 -12.78 -13.49
N VAL A 452 -7.75 -12.08 -12.64
CA VAL A 452 -8.00 -11.97 -11.21
C VAL A 452 -8.23 -10.52 -10.82
N ALA A 453 -8.89 -10.28 -9.70
CA ALA A 453 -9.11 -8.96 -9.13
C ALA A 453 -8.38 -8.77 -7.80
N THR A 454 -7.79 -7.60 -7.58
CA THR A 454 -7.15 -7.25 -6.31
C THR A 454 -7.13 -5.73 -6.13
N ASN A 455 -6.74 -5.23 -4.96
CA ASN A 455 -6.47 -3.80 -4.81
C ASN A 455 -5.21 -3.39 -5.60
N ALA A 456 -5.17 -2.13 -6.06
CA ALA A 456 -4.09 -1.61 -6.90
C ALA A 456 -2.71 -1.67 -6.24
N PHE A 457 -2.61 -1.48 -4.92
CA PHE A 457 -1.35 -1.64 -4.17
C PHE A 457 -0.75 -3.03 -4.34
N THR A 458 -1.57 -4.08 -4.13
CA THR A 458 -1.14 -5.48 -4.30
C THR A 458 -0.88 -5.81 -5.77
N ALA A 459 -1.71 -5.31 -6.69
CA ALA A 459 -1.54 -5.51 -8.13
C ALA A 459 -0.20 -4.96 -8.65
N LYS A 460 0.29 -3.87 -8.04
CA LYS A 460 1.56 -3.20 -8.38
C LYS A 460 2.77 -3.84 -7.69
N GLY A 461 2.58 -4.91 -6.91
CA GLY A 461 3.65 -5.62 -6.21
C GLY A 461 3.91 -5.16 -4.77
N GLY A 462 2.99 -4.39 -4.17
CA GLY A 462 3.01 -4.07 -2.74
C GLY A 462 3.13 -5.30 -1.85
N ASP A 463 3.52 -5.15 -0.58
CA ASP A 463 3.84 -6.27 0.34
C ASP A 463 4.89 -7.28 -0.19
N GLY A 464 5.64 -6.91 -1.23
CA GLY A 464 6.69 -7.73 -1.84
C GLY A 464 6.20 -8.75 -2.86
N PHE A 465 4.98 -8.60 -3.41
CA PHE A 465 4.46 -9.46 -4.49
C PHE A 465 5.18 -9.20 -5.83
N THR A 466 6.46 -9.57 -5.93
CA THR A 466 7.31 -9.26 -7.08
C THR A 466 6.76 -9.81 -8.40
N ASP A 467 6.13 -10.99 -8.40
CA ASP A 467 5.53 -11.53 -9.62
C ASP A 467 4.33 -10.69 -10.10
N LEU A 468 3.49 -10.17 -9.19
CA LEU A 468 2.43 -9.21 -9.56
C LEU A 468 3.03 -7.88 -10.02
N GLY A 469 4.10 -7.40 -9.39
CA GLY A 469 4.85 -6.23 -9.86
C GLY A 469 5.38 -6.40 -11.29
N ASN A 470 5.85 -7.60 -11.65
CA ASN A 470 6.26 -7.91 -13.03
C ASN A 470 5.06 -7.94 -13.99
N VAL A 471 3.94 -8.55 -13.59
CA VAL A 471 2.68 -8.54 -14.37
C VAL A 471 2.21 -7.10 -14.61
N TYR A 472 2.32 -6.23 -13.61
CA TYR A 472 2.05 -4.81 -13.73
C TYR A 472 2.98 -4.13 -14.74
N ALA A 473 4.30 -4.32 -14.60
CA ALA A 473 5.30 -3.74 -15.49
C ALA A 473 5.16 -4.20 -16.95
N ASP A 474 4.65 -5.42 -17.17
CA ASP A 474 4.31 -5.96 -18.48
C ASP A 474 3.03 -5.34 -19.10
N GLY A 475 2.36 -4.43 -18.39
CA GLY A 475 1.10 -3.80 -18.82
C GLY A 475 -0.10 -4.74 -18.74
N ARG A 476 -0.01 -5.82 -17.95
CA ARG A 476 -1.07 -6.82 -17.78
C ARG A 476 -1.98 -6.55 -16.58
N VAL A 477 -1.82 -5.40 -15.93
CA VAL A 477 -2.71 -4.90 -14.87
C VAL A 477 -3.50 -3.70 -15.40
N GLN A 478 -4.79 -3.69 -15.09
CA GLN A 478 -5.69 -2.57 -15.36
C GLN A 478 -6.29 -2.07 -14.04
N ASP A 479 -5.90 -0.87 -13.64
CA ASP A 479 -6.58 -0.14 -12.57
C ASP A 479 -7.97 0.33 -13.05
N LEU A 480 -9.02 0.05 -12.29
CA LEU A 480 -10.40 0.39 -12.66
C LEU A 480 -10.83 1.75 -12.10
N GLY A 481 -10.03 2.37 -11.24
CA GLY A 481 -10.37 3.65 -10.58
C GLY A 481 -11.55 3.54 -9.59
N LEU A 482 -11.96 2.33 -9.23
CA LEU A 482 -13.10 2.07 -8.35
C LEU A 482 -12.63 1.95 -6.92
N SER A 483 -13.06 2.85 -6.05
CA SER A 483 -12.71 2.87 -4.62
C SER A 483 -13.03 1.53 -3.93
N ASP A 484 -12.04 0.99 -3.21
CA ASP A 484 -12.13 -0.26 -2.46
C ASP A 484 -13.16 -0.17 -1.31
N TRP A 485 -13.18 0.91 -0.54
CA TRP A 485 -14.12 1.11 0.55
C TRP A 485 -15.55 1.33 0.07
N GLU A 486 -15.75 2.03 -1.06
CA GLU A 486 -17.08 2.21 -1.64
C GLU A 486 -17.62 0.89 -2.17
N ASN A 487 -16.76 0.10 -2.80
CA ASN A 487 -17.10 -1.23 -3.25
C ASN A 487 -17.51 -2.15 -2.09
N PHE A 488 -16.74 -2.10 -0.99
CA PHE A 488 -17.07 -2.85 0.22
C PHE A 488 -18.38 -2.37 0.86
N ARG A 489 -18.61 -1.05 0.97
CA ARG A 489 -19.89 -0.46 1.42
C ARG A 489 -21.06 -1.02 0.60
N ASP A 490 -20.98 -0.91 -0.72
CA ASP A 490 -22.08 -1.31 -1.61
C ASP A 490 -22.37 -2.81 -1.49
N TYR A 491 -21.33 -3.63 -1.29
CA TYR A 491 -21.48 -5.04 -1.01
C TYR A 491 -22.18 -5.32 0.33
N LEU A 492 -21.78 -4.64 1.41
CA LEU A 492 -22.46 -4.76 2.71
C LEU A 492 -23.94 -4.37 2.62
N VAL A 493 -24.27 -3.30 1.89
CA VAL A 493 -25.66 -2.88 1.67
C VAL A 493 -26.46 -3.95 0.94
N ARG A 494 -25.86 -4.56 -0.07
CA ARG A 494 -26.47 -5.65 -0.84
C ARG A 494 -26.71 -6.90 0.00
N GLU A 495 -25.74 -7.29 0.82
CA GLU A 495 -25.76 -8.54 1.60
C GLU A 495 -26.19 -8.34 3.06
N LYS A 496 -26.80 -7.20 3.40
CA LYS A 496 -27.19 -6.82 4.76
C LYS A 496 -28.02 -7.86 5.53
N ASP A 497 -28.78 -8.69 4.81
CA ASP A 497 -29.63 -9.75 5.37
C ASP A 497 -28.93 -11.13 5.42
N ARG A 498 -27.67 -11.22 4.96
CA ARG A 498 -26.91 -12.47 4.74
C ARG A 498 -25.45 -12.38 5.18
N ILE A 499 -25.13 -11.47 6.10
CA ILE A 499 -23.80 -11.37 6.68
C ILE A 499 -23.45 -12.69 7.39
N PRO A 500 -22.36 -13.37 7.00
CA PRO A 500 -22.04 -14.69 7.51
C PRO A 500 -21.55 -14.65 8.96
N THR A 501 -21.73 -15.76 9.69
CA THR A 501 -21.26 -15.93 11.08
C THR A 501 -20.02 -16.82 11.18
N GLU A 502 -19.55 -17.32 10.05
CA GLU A 502 -18.41 -18.22 9.92
C GLU A 502 -17.60 -17.85 8.67
N VAL A 503 -16.34 -18.26 8.65
CA VAL A 503 -15.49 -18.15 7.47
C VAL A 503 -15.99 -19.06 6.35
N ARG A 504 -15.57 -18.79 5.11
CA ARG A 504 -16.05 -19.51 3.91
C ARG A 504 -15.26 -20.78 3.63
N GLY A 505 -14.07 -20.92 4.22
CA GLY A 505 -13.15 -22.02 3.91
C GLY A 505 -12.46 -21.83 2.57
N THR A 506 -12.19 -20.59 2.17
CA THR A 506 -11.44 -20.27 0.94
C THR A 506 -9.94 -20.49 1.11
N LEU A 507 -9.44 -20.62 2.34
CA LEU A 507 -8.06 -20.97 2.66
C LEU A 507 -8.02 -22.25 3.50
N VAL A 508 -7.60 -23.36 2.90
CA VAL A 508 -7.59 -24.67 3.55
C VAL A 508 -6.17 -25.11 3.88
N SER A 509 -5.86 -25.19 5.18
CA SER A 509 -4.59 -25.71 5.67
C SER A 509 -4.66 -27.23 5.77
N VAL A 510 -3.72 -27.92 5.13
CA VAL A 510 -3.60 -29.38 5.15
C VAL A 510 -2.19 -29.79 5.50
N LYS A 511 -2.02 -31.06 5.88
CA LYS A 511 -0.72 -31.71 5.91
C LYS A 511 -0.61 -32.72 4.78
N VAL A 512 0.32 -32.50 3.86
CA VAL A 512 0.57 -33.43 2.75
C VAL A 512 1.64 -34.44 3.18
N VAL A 513 1.31 -35.72 3.13
CA VAL A 513 2.18 -36.81 3.59
C VAL A 513 2.12 -38.00 2.63
N THR A 514 3.18 -38.79 2.59
CA THR A 514 3.11 -40.15 2.05
C THR A 514 2.41 -41.08 3.04
N ALA A 515 1.98 -42.27 2.58
CA ALA A 515 1.40 -43.26 3.48
C ALA A 515 2.39 -43.69 4.59
N GLU A 516 3.69 -43.79 4.27
CA GLU A 516 4.74 -44.09 5.26
C GLU A 516 4.87 -42.96 6.30
N GLN A 517 4.85 -41.71 5.86
CA GLN A 517 4.92 -40.54 6.75
C GLN A 517 3.70 -40.46 7.66
N LEU A 518 2.50 -40.79 7.14
CA LEU A 518 1.29 -40.83 7.95
C LEU A 518 1.35 -41.92 9.02
N ALA A 519 1.84 -43.12 8.67
CA ALA A 519 2.02 -44.21 9.63
C ALA A 519 3.01 -43.85 10.76
N GLN A 520 3.99 -42.99 10.49
CA GLN A 520 4.92 -42.46 11.49
C GLN A 520 4.33 -41.30 12.31
N LEU A 521 3.37 -40.57 11.75
CA LEU A 521 2.75 -39.41 12.39
C LEU A 521 1.87 -39.81 13.58
N GLY A 522 1.21 -40.97 13.49
CA GLY A 522 0.23 -41.43 14.47
C GLY A 522 -1.07 -40.63 14.40
N ASP A 523 -1.78 -40.55 15.53
CA ASP A 523 -3.01 -39.76 15.63
C ASP A 523 -2.75 -38.28 15.33
N TYR A 524 -3.60 -37.67 14.51
CA TYR A 524 -3.44 -36.31 13.99
C TYR A 524 -4.73 -35.51 14.11
N SER A 525 -4.62 -34.20 14.34
CA SER A 525 -5.74 -33.25 14.34
C SER A 525 -5.49 -32.19 13.27
N GLY A 526 -6.47 -32.04 12.38
CA GLY A 526 -6.40 -31.26 11.15
C GLY A 526 -6.54 -32.11 9.88
N ASP A 527 -6.63 -31.43 8.74
CA ASP A 527 -6.85 -32.07 7.45
C ASP A 527 -5.56 -32.66 6.89
N VAL A 528 -5.65 -33.86 6.30
CA VAL A 528 -4.51 -34.59 5.74
C VAL A 528 -4.77 -34.93 4.29
N ILE A 529 -3.77 -34.71 3.44
CA ILE A 529 -3.74 -35.26 2.09
C ILE A 529 -2.64 -36.32 2.02
N ILE A 530 -3.03 -37.53 1.67
CA ILE A 530 -2.12 -38.64 1.41
C ILE A 530 -1.81 -38.64 -0.08
N GLU A 531 -0.58 -38.26 -0.42
CA GLU A 531 -0.07 -38.30 -1.80
C GLU A 531 1.01 -39.37 -1.89
N ASP A 532 0.70 -40.48 -2.59
CA ASP A 532 1.65 -41.55 -2.85
C ASP A 532 1.91 -41.68 -4.36
N THR A 533 3.19 -41.61 -4.73
CA THR A 533 3.67 -41.66 -6.11
C THR A 533 4.38 -42.99 -6.42
N ALA A 534 4.54 -43.88 -5.44
CA ALA A 534 5.20 -45.17 -5.63
C ALA A 534 4.19 -46.32 -5.78
N ALA A 535 4.49 -47.27 -6.68
CA ALA A 535 3.70 -48.48 -6.92
C ALA A 535 3.76 -49.53 -5.77
N ALA A 536 4.09 -49.11 -4.55
CA ALA A 536 4.21 -50.00 -3.40
C ALA A 536 2.86 -50.17 -2.71
N LEU A 537 2.59 -51.38 -2.19
CA LEU A 537 1.47 -51.65 -1.30
C LEU A 537 1.63 -50.83 -0.02
N ALA A 538 0.94 -49.71 0.08
CA ALA A 538 0.87 -48.91 1.29
C ALA A 538 -0.19 -49.51 2.23
N GLN A 539 0.24 -49.95 3.42
CA GLN A 539 -0.65 -50.39 4.48
C GLN A 539 -0.57 -49.41 5.65
N ILE A 540 -1.69 -48.79 6.01
CA ILE A 540 -1.82 -47.90 7.16
C ILE A 540 -2.65 -48.63 8.21
N ASP A 541 -2.09 -48.87 9.39
CA ASP A 541 -2.77 -49.56 10.49
C ASP A 541 -2.91 -48.62 11.70
N GLY A 542 -4.12 -48.50 12.26
CA GLY A 542 -4.31 -47.81 13.54
C GLY A 542 -4.14 -46.29 13.45
N LEU A 543 -5.01 -45.62 12.70
CA LEU A 543 -4.95 -44.19 12.41
C LEU A 543 -6.17 -43.46 12.97
N THR A 544 -5.99 -42.47 13.84
CA THR A 544 -7.06 -41.50 14.18
C THR A 544 -6.76 -40.15 13.56
N VAL A 545 -7.64 -39.65 12.69
CA VAL A 545 -7.59 -38.28 12.16
C VAL A 545 -8.80 -37.51 12.64
N ASP A 546 -8.55 -36.47 13.45
CA ASP A 546 -9.55 -35.48 13.81
C ASP A 546 -9.57 -34.36 12.76
N GLY A 547 -10.19 -34.63 11.61
CA GLY A 547 -10.22 -33.78 10.43
C GLY A 547 -10.59 -34.57 9.16
N ASN A 548 -10.49 -33.93 8.01
CA ASN A 548 -10.73 -34.55 6.71
C ASN A 548 -9.49 -35.33 6.22
N VAL A 549 -9.71 -36.44 5.54
CA VAL A 549 -8.65 -37.22 4.89
C VAL A 549 -8.91 -37.28 3.39
N THR A 550 -7.95 -36.79 2.60
CA THR A 550 -7.97 -36.94 1.14
C THR A 550 -6.89 -37.89 0.69
N ILE A 551 -7.24 -38.88 -0.12
CA ILE A 551 -6.31 -39.87 -0.70
C ILE A 551 -6.18 -39.60 -2.19
N ARG A 552 -4.98 -39.26 -2.64
CA ARG A 552 -4.64 -39.07 -4.06
C ARG A 552 -3.64 -40.14 -4.49
N THR A 553 -4.09 -41.06 -5.35
CA THR A 553 -3.20 -42.11 -5.91
C THR A 553 -3.01 -41.90 -7.41
N THR A 554 -1.73 -41.82 -7.83
CA THR A 554 -1.33 -41.48 -9.21
C THR A 554 -0.68 -42.66 -9.96
N THR A 555 -0.57 -43.83 -9.33
CA THR A 555 -0.05 -45.06 -9.96
C THR A 555 -1.00 -46.23 -9.74
N ALA A 556 -0.83 -47.31 -10.52
CA ALA A 556 -1.60 -48.55 -10.41
C ALA A 556 -1.34 -49.39 -9.14
N GLY A 557 -0.94 -48.74 -8.05
CA GLY A 557 -0.76 -49.35 -6.74
C GLY A 557 -2.10 -49.58 -6.02
N SER A 558 -2.11 -50.50 -5.05
CA SER A 558 -3.23 -50.67 -4.13
C SER A 558 -2.83 -50.17 -2.74
N MET A 559 -3.71 -49.39 -2.10
CA MET A 559 -3.55 -48.88 -0.75
C MET A 559 -4.57 -49.56 0.16
N THR A 560 -4.15 -50.02 1.33
CA THR A 560 -5.04 -50.58 2.35
C THR A 560 -4.96 -49.75 3.63
N ILE A 561 -6.11 -49.28 4.11
CA ILE A 561 -6.23 -48.64 5.42
C ILE A 561 -6.97 -49.59 6.35
N ASN A 562 -6.35 -49.96 7.47
CA ASN A 562 -6.94 -50.82 8.49
C ASN A 562 -7.11 -50.08 9.82
N ASN A 563 -8.25 -50.30 10.48
CA ASN A 563 -8.50 -49.83 11.85
C ASN A 563 -8.28 -48.32 12.01
N ALA A 564 -8.97 -47.52 11.20
CA ALA A 564 -8.84 -46.07 11.23
C ALA A 564 -10.15 -45.39 11.66
N THR A 565 -10.04 -44.24 12.33
CA THR A 565 -11.16 -43.39 12.71
C THR A 565 -10.93 -41.99 12.16
N ILE A 566 -11.88 -41.48 11.38
CA ILE A 566 -11.83 -40.17 10.73
C ILE A 566 -13.05 -39.37 11.19
N SER A 567 -12.82 -38.22 11.84
CA SER A 567 -13.93 -37.37 12.32
C SER A 567 -14.58 -36.51 11.24
N GLY A 568 -13.86 -36.22 10.15
CA GLY A 568 -14.36 -35.49 8.98
C GLY A 568 -14.69 -36.40 7.80
N ASP A 569 -14.57 -35.84 6.59
CA ASP A 569 -14.82 -36.53 5.33
C ASP A 569 -13.62 -37.37 4.87
N LEU A 570 -13.90 -38.47 4.17
CA LEU A 570 -12.92 -39.29 3.47
C LEU A 570 -13.10 -39.13 1.96
N ASN A 571 -12.19 -38.40 1.32
CA ASN A 571 -12.20 -38.13 -0.12
C ASN A 571 -11.16 -39.01 -0.84
N ILE A 572 -11.59 -39.84 -1.77
CA ILE A 572 -10.70 -40.74 -2.51
C ILE A 572 -10.70 -40.33 -3.98
N THR A 573 -9.55 -39.85 -4.47
CA THR A 573 -9.32 -39.59 -5.89
C THR A 573 -8.24 -40.55 -6.40
N ALA A 574 -8.67 -41.66 -7.01
CA ALA A 574 -7.78 -42.68 -7.57
C ALA A 574 -7.82 -42.60 -9.11
N VAL A 575 -6.68 -42.25 -9.72
CA VAL A 575 -6.60 -42.12 -11.18
C VAL A 575 -6.39 -43.49 -11.85
N ASP A 576 -5.66 -44.42 -11.21
CA ASP A 576 -5.36 -45.76 -11.79
C ASP A 576 -5.17 -46.90 -10.75
N GLY A 577 -5.51 -46.70 -9.46
CA GLY A 577 -5.27 -47.65 -8.36
C GLY A 577 -6.50 -48.10 -7.56
N GLU A 578 -6.34 -49.02 -6.60
CA GLU A 578 -7.41 -49.52 -5.72
C GLU A 578 -7.16 -49.11 -4.25
N VAL A 579 -8.16 -48.48 -3.61
CA VAL A 579 -8.12 -48.17 -2.16
C VAL A 579 -9.06 -49.11 -1.40
N THR A 580 -8.48 -50.01 -0.61
CA THR A 580 -9.19 -50.93 0.28
C THR A 580 -9.30 -50.34 1.69
N LEU A 581 -10.52 -50.30 2.23
CA LEU A 581 -10.81 -49.81 3.59
C LEU A 581 -11.27 -50.99 4.45
N ASN A 582 -10.54 -51.29 5.52
CA ASN A 582 -10.84 -52.39 6.44
C ASN A 582 -11.05 -51.84 7.85
N ASN A 583 -12.26 -52.00 8.41
CA ASN A 583 -12.57 -51.47 9.74
C ASN A 583 -12.23 -49.97 9.88
N VAL A 584 -12.64 -49.18 8.89
CA VAL A 584 -12.48 -47.72 8.88
C VAL A 584 -13.81 -47.08 9.25
N GLU A 585 -13.82 -46.29 10.31
CA GLU A 585 -14.95 -45.48 10.76
C GLU A 585 -14.77 -44.04 10.26
N VAL A 586 -15.75 -43.54 9.51
CA VAL A 586 -15.79 -42.15 9.02
C VAL A 586 -17.06 -41.51 9.57
N ALA A 587 -16.93 -40.39 10.26
CA ALA A 587 -18.09 -39.68 10.81
C ALA A 587 -18.75 -38.73 9.78
N GLY A 588 -17.96 -38.19 8.84
CA GLY A 588 -18.44 -37.44 7.68
C GLY A 588 -18.80 -38.34 6.49
N ASP A 589 -18.77 -37.75 5.29
CA ASP A 589 -19.08 -38.46 4.04
C ASP A 589 -17.85 -39.21 3.49
N THR A 590 -18.08 -40.33 2.81
CA THR A 590 -17.05 -41.02 2.02
C THR A 590 -17.31 -40.78 0.54
N ILE A 591 -16.48 -39.97 -0.09
CA ILE A 591 -16.60 -39.57 -1.50
C ILE A 591 -15.55 -40.34 -2.32
N ARG A 592 -15.97 -41.00 -3.39
CA ARG A 592 -15.12 -41.83 -4.27
C ARG A 592 -15.23 -41.41 -5.72
#